data_AF-R0L913-F1
#
_entry.id   AF-R0L913-F1
#
_cell.length_a   1.000
_cell.length_b   1.000
_cell.length_c   1.000
_cell.angle_alpha   90.00
_cell.angle_beta   90.00
_cell.angle_gamma   90.00
#
_symmetry.space_group_name_H-M   'P 1'
#
loop_
_entity.id
_entity.type
_entity.pdbx_description
1 polymer ?
#
loop_
_entity_poly.entity_id
_entity_poly.type
_entity_poly.pdbx_seq_one_letter_code
_entity_poly.pdbx_strand_id
1 'polypeptide(L)'
;AYFTLQVIYARRKFKISPPETAGHPEFERIFRAHSIPGVPAGTAAACGVLYLYTRFRYFHGYALAAQGRLGPLYASARLLWLLVGLAVAGLLAHFLLLPSSPWALAWPLRLLNA
;
A
#
# COMPACT_ATOMS: atom_id res chain seq x y z
N ALA A 1 -15.00 11.72 -4.21
CA ALA A 1 -15.07 12.61 -5.38
C ALA A 1 -14.72 14.07 -5.08
N TYR A 2 -15.04 14.60 -3.89
CA TYR A 2 -14.78 16.01 -3.51
C TYR A 2 -13.32 16.47 -3.73
N PHE A 3 -12.33 15.72 -3.21
CA PHE A 3 -10.91 16.08 -3.36
C PHE A 3 -10.43 16.10 -4.82
N THR A 4 -10.92 15.18 -5.64
CA THR A 4 -10.61 15.15 -7.09
C THR A 4 -11.17 16.39 -7.80
N LEU A 5 -12.38 16.83 -7.45
CA LEU A 5 -12.98 18.05 -8.01
C LEU A 5 -12.20 19.31 -7.60
N GLN A 6 -11.70 19.36 -6.35
CA GLN A 6 -10.84 20.47 -5.89
C GLN A 6 -9.53 20.57 -6.70
N VAL A 7 -8.89 19.44 -7.01
CA VAL A 7 -7.70 19.41 -7.87
C VAL A 7 -8.02 19.86 -9.30
N ILE A 8 -9.14 19.40 -9.87
CA ILE A 8 -9.56 19.81 -11.22
C ILE A 8 -9.87 21.31 -11.27
N TYR A 9 -10.55 21.85 -10.26
CA TYR A 9 -10.82 23.27 -10.14
C TYR A 9 -9.52 24.09 -10.01
N ALA A 10 -8.59 23.66 -9.17
CA ALA A 10 -7.29 24.31 -9.01
C ALA A 10 -6.47 24.27 -10.31
N ARG A 11 -6.46 23.15 -11.05
CA ARG A 11 -5.82 23.06 -12.38
C ARG A 11 -6.38 24.09 -13.36
N ARG A 12 -7.70 24.27 -13.38
CA ARG A 12 -8.36 25.27 -14.25
C ARG A 12 -8.05 26.71 -13.81
N LYS A 13 -8.05 26.99 -12.50
CA LYS A 13 -7.76 28.32 -11.93
C LYS A 13 -6.33 28.77 -12.22
N PHE A 14 -5.35 27.87 -12.06
CA PHE A 14 -3.93 28.16 -12.24
C PHE A 14 -3.37 27.78 -13.62
N LYS A 15 -4.23 27.32 -14.54
CA LYS A 15 -3.89 26.90 -15.92
C LYS A 15 -2.75 25.85 -15.98
N ILE A 16 -2.80 24.86 -15.09
CA ILE A 16 -1.79 23.79 -15.01
C ILE A 16 -2.28 22.56 -15.78
N SER A 17 -1.71 22.34 -16.97
CA SER A 17 -2.03 21.21 -17.84
C SER A 17 -1.50 19.89 -17.27
N PRO A 18 -2.25 18.76 -17.36
CA PRO A 18 -1.68 17.43 -17.16
C PRO A 18 -0.53 17.19 -18.16
N PRO A 19 0.57 16.48 -17.81
CA PRO A 19 0.83 15.71 -16.59
C PRO A 19 1.48 16.50 -15.45
N GLU A 20 1.57 17.83 -15.58
CA GLU A 20 2.37 18.65 -14.66
C GLU A 20 1.77 18.68 -13.25
N THR A 21 2.63 18.53 -12.25
CA THR A 21 2.26 18.42 -10.82
C THR A 21 2.89 19.52 -9.95
N ALA A 22 3.71 20.38 -10.55
CA ALA A 22 4.34 21.54 -9.92
C ALA A 22 3.82 22.83 -10.57
N GLY A 23 3.79 23.93 -9.82
CA GLY A 23 3.30 25.21 -10.33
C GLY A 23 2.98 26.19 -9.22
N HIS A 24 1.73 26.64 -9.13
CA HIS A 24 1.31 27.61 -8.11
C HIS A 24 1.28 26.95 -6.70
N PRO A 25 1.79 27.61 -5.64
CA PRO A 25 1.90 27.00 -4.31
C PRO A 25 0.56 26.56 -3.70
N GLU A 26 -0.56 27.21 -4.04
CA GLU A 26 -1.90 26.74 -3.66
C GLU A 26 -2.31 25.45 -4.35
N PHE A 27 -1.97 25.29 -5.62
CA PHE A 27 -2.24 24.07 -6.37
C PHE A 27 -1.46 22.90 -5.76
N GLU A 28 -0.18 23.09 -5.45
CA GLU A 28 0.64 22.04 -4.85
C GLU A 28 0.09 21.58 -3.50
N ARG A 29 -0.40 22.51 -2.65
CA ARG A 29 -1.03 22.15 -1.38
C ARG A 29 -2.26 21.26 -1.57
N ILE A 30 -3.14 21.62 -2.51
CA ILE A 30 -4.35 20.84 -2.83
C ILE A 30 -3.97 19.49 -3.47
N PHE A 31 -2.97 19.48 -4.35
CA PHE A 31 -2.49 18.28 -5.04
C PHE A 31 -1.82 17.30 -4.06
N ARG A 32 -1.01 17.78 -3.12
CA ARG A 32 -0.41 16.97 -2.04
C ARG A 32 -1.45 16.48 -1.04
N ALA A 33 -2.48 17.27 -0.74
CA ALA A 33 -3.57 16.82 0.13
C ALA A 33 -4.43 15.71 -0.53
N HIS A 34 -4.55 15.74 -1.87
CA HIS A 34 -5.20 14.68 -2.63
C HIS A 34 -4.34 13.42 -2.74
N SER A 35 -3.03 13.59 -2.94
CA SER A 35 -2.08 12.49 -3.08
C SER A 35 -1.68 11.97 -1.70
N ILE A 36 -2.26 10.84 -1.28
CA ILE A 36 -1.82 10.16 -0.06
C ILE A 36 -0.35 9.76 -0.25
N PRO A 37 0.60 10.30 0.52
CA PRO A 37 2.00 9.96 0.36
C PRO A 37 2.22 8.49 0.72
N GLY A 38 2.76 7.70 -0.22
CA GLY A 38 3.30 6.37 0.09
C GLY A 38 2.38 5.18 -0.15
N VAL A 39 1.16 5.34 -0.68
CA VAL A 39 0.35 4.19 -1.08
C VAL A 39 0.14 4.20 -2.59
N PRO A 40 0.73 3.26 -3.35
CA PRO A 40 0.35 3.06 -4.74
C PRO A 40 -1.18 2.90 -4.80
N ALA A 41 -1.85 3.70 -5.64
CA ALA A 41 -3.31 3.67 -5.74
C ALA A 41 -3.85 2.24 -5.99
N GLY A 42 -3.07 1.40 -6.67
CA GLY A 42 -3.38 -0.02 -6.88
C GLY A 42 -3.31 -0.88 -5.62
N THR A 43 -2.35 -0.66 -4.72
CA THR A 43 -2.23 -1.43 -3.47
C THR A 43 -3.30 -1.10 -2.44
N ALA A 44 -3.68 0.18 -2.29
CA ALA A 44 -4.77 0.55 -1.37
C ALA A 44 -6.10 -0.05 -1.83
N ALA A 45 -6.38 0.05 -3.13
CA ALA A 45 -7.56 -0.54 -3.74
C ALA A 45 -7.54 -2.08 -3.66
N ALA A 46 -6.40 -2.72 -3.93
CA ALA A 46 -6.24 -4.17 -3.80
C ALA A 46 -6.44 -4.63 -2.34
N CYS A 47 -5.86 -3.94 -1.36
CA CYS A 47 -6.09 -4.21 0.06
C CYS A 47 -7.57 -4.03 0.46
N GLY A 48 -8.23 -2.99 -0.05
CA GLY A 48 -9.65 -2.74 0.20
C GLY A 48 -10.56 -3.85 -0.38
N VAL A 49 -10.31 -4.26 -1.64
CA VAL A 49 -11.06 -5.36 -2.28
C VAL A 49 -10.83 -6.70 -1.57
N LEU A 50 -9.58 -6.98 -1.16
CA LEU A 50 -9.22 -8.18 -0.41
C LEU A 50 -9.92 -8.20 0.96
N TYR A 51 -9.97 -7.06 1.66
CA TYR A 51 -10.69 -6.91 2.93
C TYR A 51 -12.20 -7.16 2.75
N LEU A 52 -12.84 -6.57 1.74
CA LEU A 52 -14.27 -6.77 1.49
C LEU A 52 -14.60 -8.21 1.10
N TYR A 53 -13.74 -8.86 0.30
CA TYR A 53 -13.90 -10.27 -0.08
C TYR A 53 -13.82 -11.22 1.12
N THR A 54 -12.85 -11.01 2.00
CA THR A 54 -12.72 -11.81 3.24
C THR A 54 -13.92 -11.60 4.17
N ARG A 55 -14.41 -10.36 4.29
CA ARG A 55 -15.60 -10.04 5.08
C ARG A 55 -16.88 -10.65 4.51
N PHE A 56 -17.06 -10.64 3.19
CA PHE A 56 -18.20 -11.27 2.53
C PHE A 56 -18.22 -12.78 2.77
N ARG A 57 -17.07 -13.46 2.64
CA ARG A 57 -16.98 -14.90 2.93
C ARG A 57 -17.25 -15.25 4.38
N TYR A 58 -16.87 -14.38 5.33
CA TYR A 58 -17.19 -14.54 6.74
C TYR A 58 -18.71 -14.51 6.99
N PHE A 59 -19.40 -13.50 6.45
CA PHE A 59 -20.85 -13.37 6.62
C PHE A 59 -21.63 -14.48 5.90
N HIS A 60 -21.24 -14.84 4.67
CA HIS A 60 -21.91 -15.88 3.89
C HIS A 60 -21.74 -17.28 4.53
N GLY A 61 -20.62 -17.52 5.20
CA GLY A 61 -20.41 -18.73 6.01
C GLY A 61 -21.24 -18.74 7.29
N TYR A 62 -21.48 -17.58 7.90
CA TYR A 62 -22.31 -17.43 9.10
C TYR A 62 -23.80 -17.68 8.82
N ALA A 63 -24.27 -17.33 7.61
CA ALA A 63 -25.68 -17.41 7.20
C ALA A 63 -26.16 -18.82 6.81
N LEU A 64 -25.25 -19.75 6.43
CA LEU A 64 -25.65 -21.01 5.78
C LEU A 64 -25.83 -22.22 6.71
N ALA A 65 -25.12 -22.35 7.84
CA ALA A 65 -25.39 -23.35 8.90
C ALA A 65 -24.33 -23.35 10.01
N ALA A 66 -24.74 -23.51 11.28
CA ALA A 66 -23.83 -23.62 12.43
C ALA A 66 -22.94 -24.89 12.46
N GLN A 67 -23.19 -25.89 11.61
CA GLN A 67 -22.49 -27.19 11.57
C GLN A 67 -21.56 -27.40 10.35
N GLY A 68 -21.53 -26.49 9.36
CA GLY A 68 -20.62 -26.54 8.18
C GLY A 68 -19.21 -25.97 8.42
N ARG A 69 -18.75 -26.01 9.68
CA ARG A 69 -17.79 -25.07 10.28
C ARG A 69 -16.31 -25.25 9.88
N LEU A 70 -15.92 -26.42 9.38
CA LEU A 70 -14.50 -26.81 9.26
C LEU A 70 -13.95 -26.72 7.83
N GLY A 71 -14.74 -27.08 6.81
CA GLY A 71 -14.28 -27.09 5.41
C GLY A 71 -13.73 -25.74 4.90
N PRO A 72 -14.51 -24.64 4.99
CA PRO A 72 -14.04 -23.34 4.53
C PRO A 72 -12.98 -22.71 5.45
N LEU A 73 -12.89 -23.14 6.71
CA LEU A 73 -11.89 -22.67 7.68
C LEU A 73 -10.52 -23.31 7.43
N TYR A 74 -10.46 -24.59 7.04
CA TYR A 74 -9.21 -25.21 6.57
C TYR A 74 -8.73 -24.62 5.24
N ALA A 75 -9.66 -24.23 4.35
CA ALA A 75 -9.31 -23.58 3.10
C ALA A 75 -8.71 -22.18 3.31
N SER A 76 -9.29 -21.36 4.20
CA SER A 76 -8.72 -20.06 4.55
C SER A 76 -7.42 -20.20 5.35
N ALA A 77 -7.32 -21.15 6.28
CA ALA A 77 -6.09 -21.43 7.02
C ALA A 77 -4.93 -21.87 6.11
N ARG A 78 -5.19 -22.69 5.08
CA ARG A 78 -4.19 -23.07 4.07
C ARG A 78 -3.69 -21.87 3.27
N LEU A 79 -4.59 -20.97 2.86
CA LEU A 79 -4.21 -19.75 2.15
C LEU A 79 -3.40 -18.80 3.03
N LEU A 80 -3.76 -18.71 4.32
CA LEU A 80 -3.06 -17.88 5.30
C LEU A 80 -1.65 -18.42 5.59
N TRP A 81 -1.49 -19.74 5.70
CA TRP A 81 -0.17 -20.38 5.79
C TRP A 81 0.70 -20.16 4.55
N LEU A 82 0.13 -20.18 3.35
CA LEU A 82 0.87 -19.85 2.11
C LEU A 82 1.33 -18.39 2.10
N LEU A 83 0.47 -17.45 2.53
CA LEU A 83 0.82 -16.03 2.64
C LEU A 83 1.92 -15.79 3.67
N VAL A 84 1.86 -16.46 4.82
CA VAL A 84 2.91 -16.40 5.86
C VAL A 84 4.22 -16.98 5.33
N GLY A 85 4.19 -18.10 4.62
CA GLY A 85 5.37 -18.69 4.00
C GLY A 85 6.03 -17.77 2.97
N LEU A 86 5.23 -17.15 2.10
CA LEU A 86 5.69 -16.15 1.12
C LEU A 86 6.29 -14.91 1.80
N ALA A 87 5.69 -14.42 2.89
CA ALA A 87 6.21 -13.27 3.63
C ALA A 87 7.55 -13.59 4.33
N VAL A 88 7.66 -14.75 4.97
CA VAL A 88 8.90 -15.21 5.62
C VAL A 88 10.02 -15.43 4.59
N ALA A 89 9.70 -16.05 3.46
CA ALA A 89 10.65 -16.24 2.37
C ALA A 89 11.12 -14.90 1.78
N GLY A 90 10.22 -13.93 1.61
CA GLY A 90 10.57 -12.57 1.17
C GLY A 90 11.47 -11.83 2.16
N LEU A 91 11.21 -11.95 3.47
CA LEU A 91 12.05 -11.38 4.51
C LEU A 91 13.43 -12.04 4.54
N LEU A 92 13.49 -13.37 4.54
CA LEU A 92 14.75 -14.11 4.47
C LEU A 92 15.53 -13.73 3.21
N ALA A 93 14.88 -13.64 2.06
CA ALA A 93 15.53 -13.20 0.83
C ALA A 93 16.09 -11.77 0.97
N HIS A 94 15.34 -10.86 1.59
CA HIS A 94 15.83 -9.50 1.84
C HIS A 94 17.06 -9.48 2.77
N PHE A 95 17.02 -10.21 3.89
CA PHE A 95 18.12 -10.21 4.86
C PHE A 95 19.33 -11.06 4.44
N LEU A 96 19.13 -12.14 3.67
CA LEU A 96 20.19 -13.02 3.18
C LEU A 96 20.76 -12.62 1.82
N LEU A 97 19.99 -12.00 0.92
CA LEU A 97 20.51 -11.51 -0.36
C LEU A 97 20.97 -10.05 -0.31
N LEU A 98 20.63 -9.28 0.73
CA LEU A 98 21.16 -7.92 0.95
C LEU A 98 22.20 -7.78 2.09
N PRO A 99 23.15 -8.72 2.33
CA PRO A 99 24.22 -8.50 3.30
C PRO A 99 25.41 -7.73 2.69
N SER A 100 25.23 -7.00 1.59
CA SER A 100 26.30 -6.22 0.98
C SER A 100 25.81 -4.85 0.58
N SER A 101 25.54 -4.03 1.58
CA SER A 101 25.42 -2.61 1.37
C SER A 101 26.67 -1.89 1.92
N PRO A 102 27.67 -1.58 1.07
CA PRO A 102 28.92 -0.97 1.51
C PRO A 102 28.75 0.46 2.07
N TRP A 103 27.56 1.07 1.93
CA TRP A 103 27.30 2.40 2.48
C TRP A 103 27.19 2.44 4.02
N ALA A 104 26.96 1.31 4.69
CA ALA A 104 26.92 1.25 6.15
C ALA A 104 28.29 1.57 6.81
N LEU A 105 29.39 1.32 6.10
CA LEU A 105 30.76 1.64 6.54
C LEU A 105 31.26 3.01 6.09
N ALA A 106 30.52 3.73 5.23
CA ALA A 106 30.90 5.06 4.74
C ALA A 106 30.43 6.20 5.66
N TRP A 107 29.43 5.94 6.51
CA TRP A 107 28.92 6.89 7.50
C TRP A 107 29.95 7.36 8.55
N PRO A 108 30.78 6.49 9.17
CA PRO A 108 31.72 6.92 10.20
C PRO A 108 32.90 7.74 9.67
N LEU A 109 33.36 7.50 8.44
CA LEU A 109 34.49 8.26 7.86
C LEU A 109 34.12 9.70 7.47
N ARG A 110 32.83 9.97 7.26
CA ARG A 110 32.35 11.31 6.90
C ARG A 110 32.24 12.25 8.10
N LEU A 111 32.21 11.72 9.32
CA LEU A 111 32.21 12.48 10.57
C LEU A 111 33.61 12.84 11.08
N LEU A 112 34.64 12.11 10.64
CA LEU A 112 36.04 12.37 11.00
C LEU A 112 36.72 13.41 10.08
N ASN A 113 36.03 13.85 9.02
CA ASN A 113 36.57 14.77 8.02
C ASN A 113 35.83 16.13 8.00
N ALA A 114 35.13 16.47 9.09
CA ALA A 114 34.45 17.74 9.35
C ALA A 114 34.91 18.27 10.72
#